data_AF-A0AAN6WRK7-F1
#
_entry.id   AF-A0AAN6WRK7-F1
#
_cell.length_a   1.000
_cell.length_b   1.000
_cell.length_c   1.000
_cell.angle_alpha   90.00
_cell.angle_beta   90.00
_cell.angle_gamma   90.00
#
_symmetry.space_group_name_H-M   'P 1'
#
loop_
_entity.id
_entity.type
_entity.pdbx_description
1 polymer ?
#
loop_
_entity_poly.entity_id
_entity_poly.type
_entity_poly.pdbx_seq_one_letter_code
_entity_poly.pdbx_strand_id
1 'polypeptide(L)'
;MSEFFRSSIYGLVPERCVDCHETSGLVQCDDCNMISYCGTAHRDEHRSDHHKICEEIKTYRNDLQLKEAALRTHPADFFTTGVGSFWSIRETRPYMMTRLNAASAYVEADTVRGVEEALSHYTDMIRLDRSDHLGVRNIIPGLLLRLRREQECYDFIKYWATTNPKDVNPAADSTTIKSGNAFEPIEELLNGKEELILSQLVILTLLKLRLRFDLSKYETYHRGYIHTRQWGNVPLAPTPGLFDRPMGEIVKKAIDENRTASLPAASTIQAQYQQLLDIVHARNPHFWELMVEGEDKEDDEGNDSERVEAENEEDTTDCDDHGVPRFLVPGAPGSKKEASEAVEHCADAWEESGTALREAMARIGADTAAYVAVYNPSPSGEDAVSSSHASASTLGHDTAPMTWSTPPRILTISLQDDDYIKMRYEDLVTELDAKAATMDWATTSQDALNALNLQPAYNIILITDPAITHQKKLLNRVIDRIRAGATVIIACGFGSSVSQGEFNRMFGRIGLPWKRGSYHRKWMHLRGPPNVSAKLARHLPPRYSQKAVYVCGMDQSAVWYAESDTHDEAAVVFASVGSGKLGYVGDINGEVGSTPVVLAMCGLLG
;
A
#
# COMPACT_ATOMS: atom_id res chain seq x y z
N MET A 1 3.74 5.53 -19.83
CA MET A 1 2.67 6.38 -19.24
C MET A 1 3.29 7.15 -18.10
N SER A 2 3.16 8.48 -18.07
CA SER A 2 4.02 9.40 -17.31
C SER A 2 3.94 9.21 -15.80
N GLU A 3 5.03 8.75 -15.19
CA GLU A 3 5.26 8.72 -13.73
C GLU A 3 5.21 10.11 -13.07
N PHE A 4 5.22 11.19 -13.86
CA PHE A 4 5.31 12.56 -13.38
C PHE A 4 4.10 13.04 -12.55
N PHE A 5 2.88 12.57 -12.82
CA PHE A 5 1.69 13.03 -12.09
C PHE A 5 1.50 12.32 -10.73
N ARG A 6 1.97 11.08 -10.57
CA ARG A 6 1.81 10.29 -9.32
C ARG A 6 2.78 10.67 -8.19
N SER A 7 3.59 11.72 -8.38
CA SER A 7 4.70 12.12 -7.49
C SER A 7 4.38 13.33 -6.61
N SER A 8 3.13 13.81 -6.54
CA SER A 8 2.82 14.98 -5.72
C SER A 8 2.97 14.65 -4.23
N ILE A 9 4.06 15.14 -3.61
CA ILE A 9 4.30 15.09 -2.15
C ILE A 9 3.20 15.85 -1.38
N TYR A 10 2.32 16.56 -2.08
CA TYR A 10 1.19 17.29 -1.52
C TYR A 10 -0.13 16.58 -1.88
N GLY A 11 -1.04 16.37 -0.93
CA GLY A 11 -2.32 15.71 -1.20
C GLY A 11 -3.24 16.59 -2.05
N LEU A 12 -4.26 16.06 -2.71
CA LEU A 12 -5.01 16.76 -3.76
C LEU A 12 -5.50 18.17 -3.38
N VAL A 13 -6.04 18.34 -2.16
CA VAL A 13 -6.62 19.61 -1.65
C VAL A 13 -5.64 20.33 -0.70
N PRO A 14 -5.48 21.66 -0.76
CA PRO A 14 -6.20 22.63 -1.61
C PRO A 14 -5.70 22.69 -3.06
N GLU A 15 -6.53 23.27 -3.93
CA GLU A 15 -6.14 23.59 -5.30
C GLU A 15 -4.89 24.50 -5.31
N ARG A 16 -3.96 24.18 -6.20
CA ARG A 16 -2.64 24.82 -6.25
C ARG A 16 -2.03 24.77 -7.64
N CYS A 17 -0.97 25.55 -7.83
CA CYS A 17 -0.13 25.45 -9.00
C CYS A 17 0.48 24.04 -9.10
N VAL A 18 0.36 23.40 -10.26
CA VAL A 18 0.94 22.06 -10.49
C VAL A 18 2.46 22.05 -10.32
N ASP A 19 3.11 23.15 -10.71
CA ASP A 19 4.56 23.33 -10.66
C ASP A 19 5.07 23.78 -9.28
N CYS A 20 4.73 25.01 -8.84
CA CYS A 20 5.29 25.58 -7.60
C CYS A 20 4.43 25.41 -6.33
N HIS A 21 3.25 24.80 -6.45
CA HIS A 21 2.31 24.56 -5.35
C HIS A 21 1.74 25.80 -4.63
N GLU A 22 1.94 27.00 -5.18
CA GLU A 22 1.25 28.22 -4.72
C GLU A 22 -0.27 28.04 -4.82
N THR A 23 -1.02 28.59 -3.86
CA THR A 23 -2.49 28.41 -3.75
C THR A 23 -3.26 29.68 -4.11
N SER A 24 -2.55 30.80 -4.27
CA SER A 24 -3.13 32.10 -4.58
C SER A 24 -2.92 32.50 -6.04
N GLY A 25 -3.86 33.28 -6.59
CA GLY A 25 -3.73 33.84 -7.95
C GLY A 25 -3.76 32.81 -9.08
N LEU A 26 -4.44 31.68 -8.88
CA LEU A 26 -4.44 30.58 -9.84
C LEU A 26 -5.17 30.93 -11.14
N VAL A 27 -4.51 30.66 -12.25
CA VAL A 27 -5.03 30.65 -13.62
C VAL A 27 -5.10 29.22 -14.13
N GLN A 28 -5.97 28.97 -15.10
CA GLN A 28 -6.29 27.63 -15.57
C GLN A 28 -5.66 27.40 -16.96
N CYS A 29 -5.50 26.13 -17.34
CA CYS A 29 -5.25 25.81 -18.73
C CYS A 29 -6.46 26.25 -19.59
N ASP A 30 -6.23 27.03 -20.64
CA ASP A 30 -7.30 27.63 -21.46
C ASP A 30 -8.10 26.55 -22.25
N ASP A 31 -7.50 25.39 -22.52
CA ASP A 31 -8.12 24.31 -23.28
C ASP A 31 -8.87 23.32 -22.37
N CYS A 32 -8.15 22.60 -21.49
CA CYS A 32 -8.78 21.58 -20.66
C CYS A 32 -9.49 22.15 -19.43
N ASN A 33 -9.13 23.34 -18.95
CA ASN A 33 -9.62 23.90 -17.69
C ASN A 33 -9.43 22.98 -16.46
N MET A 34 -8.53 22.00 -16.49
CA MET A 34 -8.34 21.07 -15.36
C MET A 34 -7.07 21.35 -14.56
N ILE A 35 -6.02 21.89 -15.20
CA ILE A 35 -4.75 22.19 -14.53
C ILE A 35 -4.70 23.66 -14.13
N SER A 36 -4.19 23.90 -12.92
CA SER A 36 -4.07 25.24 -12.33
C SER A 36 -2.61 25.64 -12.14
N TYR A 37 -2.35 26.93 -12.35
CA TYR A 37 -1.03 27.54 -12.39
C TYR A 37 -1.06 28.87 -11.66
N CYS A 38 0.00 29.30 -10.97
CA CYS A 38 0.04 30.64 -10.37
C CYS A 38 0.31 31.77 -11.38
N GLY A 39 0.45 31.46 -12.66
CA GLY A 39 0.67 32.41 -13.74
C GLY A 39 0.89 31.74 -15.09
N THR A 40 1.01 32.54 -16.15
CA THR A 40 1.19 32.04 -17.51
C THR A 40 2.56 31.39 -17.74
N ALA A 41 3.59 31.75 -16.96
CA ALA A 41 4.92 31.17 -17.06
C ALA A 41 4.92 29.65 -16.79
N HIS A 42 4.49 29.23 -15.59
CA HIS A 42 4.38 27.79 -15.25
C HIS A 42 3.39 27.06 -16.17
N ARG A 43 2.34 27.74 -16.65
CA ARG A 43 1.42 27.15 -17.63
C ARG A 43 2.11 26.82 -18.95
N ASP A 44 2.93 27.73 -19.45
CA ASP A 44 3.62 27.56 -20.73
C ASP A 44 4.78 26.55 -20.60
N GLU A 45 5.46 26.51 -19.46
CA GLU A 45 6.50 25.51 -19.15
C GLU A 45 5.91 24.09 -19.04
N HIS A 46 4.81 23.93 -18.29
CA HIS A 46 4.15 22.63 -18.13
C HIS A 46 3.31 22.19 -19.35
N ARG A 47 3.22 23.02 -20.40
CA ARG A 47 2.35 22.76 -21.55
C ARG A 47 2.64 21.42 -22.22
N SER A 48 3.91 21.08 -22.43
CA SER A 48 4.30 19.79 -23.02
C SER A 48 3.89 18.61 -22.15
N ASP A 49 4.02 18.76 -20.84
CA ASP A 49 3.94 17.66 -19.88
C ASP A 49 2.49 17.19 -19.70
N HIS A 50 1.53 18.12 -19.75
CA HIS A 50 0.09 17.79 -19.67
C HIS A 50 -0.62 17.77 -21.02
N HIS A 51 0.07 18.01 -22.14
CA HIS A 51 -0.54 18.13 -23.48
C HIS A 51 -1.43 16.93 -23.83
N LYS A 52 -0.96 15.70 -23.56
CA LYS A 52 -1.70 14.47 -23.88
C LYS A 52 -3.06 14.44 -23.17
N ILE A 53 -3.06 14.58 -21.85
CA ILE A 53 -4.28 14.60 -21.03
C ILE A 53 -5.18 15.77 -21.43
N CYS A 54 -4.59 16.93 -21.77
CA CYS A 54 -5.31 18.12 -22.21
C CYS A 54 -6.16 17.85 -23.48
N GLU A 55 -5.53 17.26 -24.50
CA GLU A 55 -6.18 16.96 -25.78
C GLU A 55 -7.21 15.83 -25.66
N GLU A 56 -6.96 14.82 -24.82
CA GLU A 56 -7.93 13.76 -24.51
C GLU A 56 -9.21 14.35 -23.88
N ILE A 57 -9.06 15.18 -22.84
CA ILE A 57 -10.19 15.87 -22.19
C ILE A 57 -10.97 16.72 -23.18
N LYS A 58 -10.28 17.48 -24.03
CA LYS A 58 -10.90 18.33 -25.05
C LYS A 58 -11.69 17.51 -26.06
N THR A 59 -11.14 16.39 -26.50
CA THR A 59 -11.79 15.45 -27.41
C THR A 59 -13.07 14.89 -26.80
N TYR A 60 -12.99 14.34 -25.58
CA TYR A 60 -14.16 13.79 -24.89
C TYR A 60 -15.23 14.83 -24.61
N ARG A 61 -14.84 16.06 -24.24
CA ARG A 61 -15.79 17.16 -24.02
C ARG A 61 -16.55 17.52 -25.29
N ASN A 62 -15.85 17.64 -26.42
CA ASN A 62 -16.48 17.94 -27.71
C ASN A 62 -17.41 16.82 -28.15
N ASP A 63 -16.97 15.57 -28.04
CA ASP A 63 -17.79 14.39 -28.38
C ASP A 63 -19.04 14.28 -27.49
N LEU A 64 -18.90 14.56 -26.19
CA LEU A 64 -20.03 14.56 -25.26
C LEU A 64 -21.07 15.62 -25.64
N GLN A 65 -20.62 16.82 -25.99
CA GLN A 65 -21.51 17.91 -26.44
C GLN A 65 -22.25 17.55 -27.73
N LEU A 66 -21.56 16.93 -28.69
CA LEU A 66 -22.18 16.47 -29.95
C LEU A 66 -23.26 15.41 -29.69
N LYS A 67 -22.96 14.42 -28.86
CA LYS A 67 -23.92 13.37 -28.50
C LYS A 67 -25.10 13.91 -27.70
N GLU A 68 -24.87 14.84 -26.78
CA GLU A 68 -25.96 15.51 -26.07
C GLU A 68 -26.86 16.31 -27.01
N ALA A 69 -26.28 17.09 -27.93
CA ALA A 69 -27.04 17.85 -28.91
C ALA A 69 -27.88 16.95 -29.83
N ALA A 70 -27.35 15.80 -30.23
CA ALA A 70 -28.09 14.80 -30.99
C ALA A 70 -29.31 14.26 -30.21
N LEU A 71 -29.15 13.99 -28.91
CA LEU A 71 -30.27 13.55 -28.06
C LEU A 71 -31.30 14.65 -27.81
N ARG A 72 -30.87 15.91 -27.63
CA ARG A 72 -31.77 17.04 -27.40
C ARG A 72 -32.57 17.44 -28.65
N THR A 73 -32.05 17.16 -29.84
CA THR A 73 -32.73 17.43 -31.12
C THR A 73 -33.56 16.25 -31.61
N HIS A 74 -33.47 15.10 -30.93
CA HIS A 74 -34.24 13.91 -31.25
C HIS A 74 -35.75 14.14 -31.00
N PRO A 75 -36.67 13.57 -31.81
CA PRO A 75 -38.12 13.75 -31.61
C PRO A 75 -38.65 13.24 -30.26
N ALA A 76 -37.98 12.25 -29.66
CA ALA A 76 -38.27 11.77 -28.32
C ALA A 76 -37.47 12.56 -27.27
N ASP A 77 -38.13 13.13 -26.28
CA ASP A 77 -37.51 13.88 -25.18
C ASP A 77 -36.94 12.96 -24.10
N PHE A 78 -35.80 12.33 -24.41
CA PHE A 78 -35.13 11.39 -23.51
C PHE A 78 -34.73 12.01 -22.16
N PHE A 79 -34.39 13.31 -22.11
CA PHE A 79 -33.99 13.99 -20.87
C PHE A 79 -35.15 14.26 -19.91
N THR A 80 -36.38 14.06 -20.36
CA THR A 80 -37.58 14.15 -19.54
C THR A 80 -38.18 12.77 -19.29
N THR A 81 -38.31 11.94 -20.33
CA THR A 81 -39.00 10.64 -20.24
C THR A 81 -38.08 9.46 -19.92
N GLY A 82 -36.77 9.60 -20.17
CA GLY A 82 -35.79 8.51 -20.04
C GLY A 82 -34.95 8.55 -18.76
N VAL A 83 -35.01 9.64 -17.98
CA VAL A 83 -34.19 9.81 -16.76
C VAL A 83 -34.44 8.68 -15.77
N GLY A 84 -33.35 8.14 -15.21
CA GLY A 84 -33.34 6.96 -14.37
C GLY A 84 -33.22 5.64 -15.13
N SER A 85 -33.33 5.66 -16.47
CA SER A 85 -33.27 4.47 -17.33
C SER A 85 -32.49 4.70 -18.63
N PHE A 86 -31.57 5.68 -18.67
CA PHE A 86 -30.78 6.00 -19.86
C PHE A 86 -30.01 4.80 -20.42
N TRP A 87 -29.59 3.84 -19.61
CA TRP A 87 -28.88 2.67 -20.14
C TRP A 87 -29.80 1.67 -20.85
N SER A 88 -31.06 1.59 -20.43
CA SER A 88 -32.07 0.72 -21.03
C SER A 88 -32.57 1.23 -22.38
N ILE A 89 -32.33 2.50 -22.71
CA ILE A 89 -32.69 3.12 -23.98
C ILE A 89 -31.46 3.06 -24.91
N ARG A 90 -31.62 2.40 -26.07
CA ARG A 90 -30.49 2.12 -26.98
C ARG A 90 -29.85 3.42 -27.50
N GLU A 91 -30.67 4.41 -27.80
CA GLU A 91 -30.29 5.69 -28.40
C GLU A 91 -29.41 6.53 -27.46
N THR A 92 -29.57 6.41 -26.14
CA THR A 92 -28.84 7.18 -25.13
C THR A 92 -27.53 6.52 -24.69
N ARG A 93 -27.28 5.25 -25.04
CA ARG A 93 -26.04 4.54 -24.67
C ARG A 93 -24.75 5.21 -25.15
N PRO A 94 -24.64 5.71 -26.40
CA PRO A 94 -23.43 6.39 -26.84
C PRO A 94 -23.11 7.61 -25.98
N TYR A 95 -24.13 8.37 -25.55
CA TYR A 95 -23.96 9.51 -24.65
C TYR A 95 -23.46 9.07 -23.27
N MET A 96 -24.03 8.01 -22.69
CA MET A 96 -23.59 7.47 -21.40
C MET A 96 -22.15 6.97 -21.44
N MET A 97 -21.75 6.28 -22.52
CA MET A 97 -20.38 5.79 -22.71
C MET A 97 -19.37 6.94 -22.87
N THR A 98 -19.66 7.92 -23.72
CA THR A 98 -18.78 9.09 -23.86
C THR A 98 -18.67 9.87 -22.55
N ARG A 99 -19.75 9.92 -21.76
CA ARG A 99 -19.72 10.57 -20.44
C ARG A 99 -18.83 9.82 -19.44
N LEU A 100 -18.87 8.50 -19.44
CA LEU A 100 -17.97 7.65 -18.65
C LEU A 100 -16.51 7.93 -19.01
N ASN A 101 -16.18 7.91 -20.30
CA ASN A 101 -14.81 8.15 -20.78
C ASN A 101 -14.33 9.56 -20.43
N ALA A 102 -15.20 10.57 -20.57
CA ALA A 102 -14.89 11.94 -20.14
C ALA A 102 -14.58 12.01 -18.64
N ALA A 103 -15.40 11.37 -17.81
CA ALA A 103 -15.21 11.33 -16.36
C ALA A 103 -13.88 10.65 -15.98
N SER A 104 -13.54 9.53 -16.62
CA SER A 104 -12.26 8.85 -16.39
C SER A 104 -11.06 9.71 -16.75
N ALA A 105 -11.09 10.40 -17.90
CA ALA A 105 -10.03 11.34 -18.29
C ALA A 105 -9.86 12.49 -17.29
N TYR A 106 -10.94 12.95 -16.66
CA TYR A 106 -10.88 13.94 -15.59
C TYR A 106 -10.24 13.39 -14.30
N VAL A 107 -10.47 12.12 -13.96
CA VAL A 107 -9.79 11.47 -12.83
C VAL A 107 -8.27 11.36 -13.10
N GLU A 108 -7.88 10.99 -14.32
CA GLU A 108 -6.48 10.86 -14.73
C GLU A 108 -5.70 12.18 -14.69
N ALA A 109 -6.39 13.31 -14.83
CA ALA A 109 -5.76 14.63 -14.68
C ALA A 109 -5.21 14.88 -13.27
N ASP A 110 -5.63 14.11 -12.26
CA ASP A 110 -5.12 14.14 -10.88
C ASP A 110 -5.01 15.56 -10.30
N THR A 111 -6.09 16.33 -10.46
CA THR A 111 -6.24 17.67 -9.90
C THR A 111 -7.54 17.77 -9.13
N VAL A 112 -7.64 18.70 -8.17
CA VAL A 112 -8.90 18.98 -7.46
C VAL A 112 -10.05 19.15 -8.45
N ARG A 113 -9.82 19.92 -9.51
CA ARG A 113 -10.83 20.25 -10.51
C ARG A 113 -11.18 19.08 -11.42
N GLY A 114 -10.18 18.30 -11.84
CA GLY A 114 -10.43 17.04 -12.53
C GLY A 114 -11.30 16.09 -11.70
N VAL A 115 -10.97 15.90 -10.42
CA VAL A 115 -11.74 15.01 -9.53
C VAL A 115 -13.14 15.57 -9.24
N GLU A 116 -13.31 16.88 -9.08
CA GLU A 116 -14.64 17.52 -8.94
C GLU A 116 -15.50 17.37 -10.19
N GLU A 117 -14.92 17.58 -11.38
CA GLU A 117 -15.63 17.45 -12.65
C GLU A 117 -16.00 15.98 -12.91
N ALA A 118 -15.09 15.04 -12.66
CA ALA A 118 -15.37 13.61 -12.70
C ALA A 118 -16.54 13.22 -11.77
N LEU A 119 -16.50 13.70 -10.52
CA LEU A 119 -17.55 13.44 -9.55
C LEU A 119 -18.91 14.00 -10.01
N SER A 120 -18.93 15.18 -10.63
CA SER A 120 -20.12 15.77 -11.25
C SER A 120 -20.69 14.86 -12.35
N HIS A 121 -19.83 14.39 -13.27
CA HIS A 121 -20.24 13.46 -14.33
C HIS A 121 -20.78 12.14 -13.78
N TYR A 122 -20.07 11.49 -12.85
CA TYR A 122 -20.50 10.22 -12.26
C TYR A 122 -21.81 10.35 -11.48
N THR A 123 -21.98 11.44 -10.74
CA THR A 123 -23.23 11.71 -10.01
C THR A 123 -24.40 11.90 -10.96
N ASP A 124 -24.21 12.62 -12.07
CA ASP A 124 -25.26 12.78 -13.08
C ASP A 124 -25.56 11.45 -13.80
N MET A 125 -24.55 10.60 -14.01
CA MET A 125 -24.77 9.25 -14.56
C MET A 125 -25.65 8.40 -13.65
N ILE A 126 -25.51 8.47 -12.32
CA ILE A 126 -26.42 7.81 -11.35
C ILE A 126 -27.85 8.38 -11.43
N ARG A 127 -28.00 9.68 -11.71
CA ARG A 127 -29.32 10.29 -11.92
C ARG A 127 -29.94 9.80 -13.25
N LEU A 128 -29.15 9.73 -14.31
CA LEU A 128 -29.58 9.32 -15.64
C LEU A 128 -29.88 7.82 -15.73
N ASP A 129 -29.13 6.99 -15.00
CA ASP A 129 -29.33 5.54 -14.92
C ASP A 129 -29.26 5.07 -13.46
N ARG A 130 -30.43 4.93 -12.83
CA ARG A 130 -30.54 4.63 -11.40
C ARG A 130 -30.13 3.20 -11.05
N SER A 131 -30.18 2.31 -12.03
CA SER A 131 -29.70 0.93 -11.90
C SER A 131 -28.18 0.80 -11.95
N ASP A 132 -27.48 1.88 -12.32
CA ASP A 132 -26.01 1.95 -12.39
C ASP A 132 -25.38 0.79 -13.17
N HIS A 133 -25.80 0.62 -14.43
CA HIS A 133 -25.30 -0.46 -15.27
C HIS A 133 -23.81 -0.31 -15.61
N LEU A 134 -23.28 0.91 -15.52
CA LEU A 134 -21.87 1.22 -15.75
C LEU A 134 -21.02 1.17 -14.47
N GLY A 135 -21.62 0.85 -13.32
CA GLY A 135 -20.91 0.62 -12.06
C GLY A 135 -20.21 1.85 -11.48
N VAL A 136 -20.67 3.07 -11.79
CA VAL A 136 -19.99 4.30 -11.35
C VAL A 136 -20.13 4.52 -9.83
N ARG A 137 -21.07 3.84 -9.16
CA ARG A 137 -21.16 3.82 -7.68
C ARG A 137 -19.93 3.22 -7.00
N ASN A 138 -19.11 2.48 -7.75
CA ASN A 138 -17.88 1.88 -7.25
C ASN A 138 -16.75 2.91 -7.09
N ILE A 139 -16.84 4.02 -7.84
CA ILE A 139 -15.80 5.05 -8.00
C ILE A 139 -16.09 6.28 -7.13
N ILE A 140 -17.36 6.72 -7.09
CA ILE A 140 -17.81 7.95 -6.41
C ILE A 140 -17.28 8.09 -4.96
N PRO A 141 -17.37 7.06 -4.09
CA PRO A 141 -16.88 7.20 -2.71
C PRO A 141 -15.37 7.49 -2.63
N GLY A 142 -14.57 6.91 -3.52
CA GLY A 142 -13.13 7.16 -3.61
C GLY A 142 -12.83 8.63 -3.93
N LEU A 143 -13.54 9.20 -4.92
CA LEU A 143 -13.39 10.61 -5.30
C LEU A 143 -13.81 11.55 -4.17
N LEU A 144 -14.92 11.27 -3.49
CA LEU A 144 -15.37 12.05 -2.33
C LEU A 144 -14.31 12.05 -1.22
N LEU A 145 -13.71 10.89 -0.93
CA LEU A 145 -12.66 10.78 0.07
C LEU A 145 -11.37 11.52 -0.37
N ARG A 146 -11.01 11.46 -1.66
CA ARG A 146 -9.88 12.18 -2.27
C ARG A 146 -10.05 13.71 -2.18
N LEU A 147 -11.27 14.20 -2.32
CA LEU A 147 -11.66 15.60 -2.11
C LEU A 147 -11.84 16.00 -0.63
N ARG A 148 -11.53 15.12 0.32
CA ARG A 148 -11.75 15.32 1.78
C ARG A 148 -13.22 15.55 2.17
N ARG A 149 -14.18 15.13 1.33
CA ARG A 149 -15.63 15.20 1.59
C ARG A 149 -16.09 13.95 2.35
N GLU A 150 -15.51 13.75 3.53
CA GLU A 150 -15.66 12.53 4.35
C GLU A 150 -17.11 12.20 4.70
N GLN A 151 -17.91 13.21 5.04
CA GLN A 151 -19.30 13.01 5.44
C GLN A 151 -20.14 12.59 4.24
N GLU A 152 -19.94 13.23 3.09
CA GLU A 152 -20.65 12.88 1.86
C GLU A 152 -20.25 11.49 1.36
N CYS A 153 -18.97 11.12 1.51
CA CYS A 153 -18.51 9.76 1.26
C CYS A 153 -19.27 8.74 2.11
N TYR A 154 -19.38 8.99 3.42
CA TYR A 154 -20.12 8.12 4.32
C TYR A 154 -21.61 8.03 3.94
N ASP A 155 -22.22 9.19 3.71
CA ASP A 155 -23.63 9.32 3.38
C ASP A 155 -23.98 8.57 2.09
N PHE A 156 -23.12 8.66 1.07
CA PHE A 156 -23.26 7.92 -0.18
C PHE A 156 -23.21 6.40 0.06
N ILE A 157 -22.22 5.90 0.80
CA ILE A 157 -22.10 4.47 1.13
C ILE A 157 -23.34 4.02 1.92
N LYS A 158 -23.76 4.78 2.93
CA LYS A 158 -24.94 4.46 3.75
C LYS A 158 -26.22 4.41 2.93
N TYR A 159 -26.40 5.37 2.02
CA TYR A 159 -27.56 5.40 1.14
C TYR A 159 -27.69 4.10 0.36
N TRP A 160 -26.61 3.64 -0.28
CA TRP A 160 -26.62 2.44 -1.11
C TRP A 160 -26.68 1.13 -0.32
N ALA A 161 -26.21 1.11 0.94
CA ALA A 161 -26.40 -0.05 1.84
C ALA A 161 -27.85 -0.20 2.32
N THR A 162 -28.54 0.91 2.57
CA THR A 162 -29.83 0.91 3.30
C THR A 162 -31.05 1.16 2.41
N THR A 163 -30.85 1.64 1.18
CA THR A 163 -31.91 2.01 0.24
C THR A 163 -31.89 1.11 -0.97
N ASN A 164 -33.03 0.49 -1.30
CA ASN A 164 -33.17 -0.21 -2.58
C ASN A 164 -33.48 0.83 -3.68
N PRO A 165 -32.68 0.92 -4.75
CA PRO A 165 -32.90 1.89 -5.84
C PRO A 165 -34.27 1.74 -6.52
N LYS A 166 -34.86 0.54 -6.49
CA LYS A 166 -36.18 0.23 -7.06
C LYS A 166 -37.34 0.78 -6.22
N ASP A 167 -37.10 1.06 -4.93
CA ASP A 167 -38.12 1.59 -4.01
C ASP A 167 -38.26 3.12 -4.08
N VAL A 168 -37.41 3.79 -4.87
CA VAL A 168 -37.30 5.25 -4.92
C VAL A 168 -37.95 5.79 -6.20
N ASN A 169 -38.86 6.75 -6.05
CA ASN A 169 -39.56 7.36 -7.19
C ASN A 169 -38.57 8.16 -8.07
N PRO A 170 -38.35 7.79 -9.34
CA PRO A 170 -37.41 8.48 -10.23
C PRO A 170 -37.81 9.93 -10.57
N ALA A 171 -39.09 10.29 -10.37
CA ALA A 171 -39.60 11.65 -10.59
C ALA A 171 -39.54 12.55 -9.34
N ALA A 172 -39.23 11.99 -8.17
CA ALA A 172 -38.94 12.80 -6.99
C ALA A 172 -37.50 13.29 -7.07
N ASP A 173 -37.24 14.53 -6.67
CA ASP A 173 -35.90 15.13 -6.53
C ASP A 173 -35.12 14.45 -5.37
N SER A 174 -34.90 13.13 -5.50
CA SER A 174 -34.48 12.23 -4.43
C SER A 174 -32.96 12.08 -4.35
N THR A 175 -32.23 13.10 -4.80
CA THR A 175 -30.78 13.22 -4.55
C THR A 175 -30.49 13.65 -3.12
N THR A 176 -31.51 13.96 -2.31
CA THR A 176 -31.35 14.26 -0.89
C THR A 176 -30.99 12.98 -0.12
N ILE A 177 -29.71 12.62 -0.16
CA ILE A 177 -29.14 11.65 0.75
C ILE A 177 -29.27 12.24 2.16
N LYS A 178 -30.00 11.54 3.04
CA LYS A 178 -30.08 11.95 4.44
C LYS A 178 -28.70 11.78 5.07
N SER A 179 -28.19 12.86 5.65
CA SER A 179 -26.89 12.80 6.29
C SER A 179 -26.92 11.85 7.49
N GLY A 180 -26.04 10.86 7.47
CA GLY A 180 -25.84 9.87 8.51
C GLY A 180 -24.76 10.31 9.51
N ASN A 181 -24.45 9.43 10.46
CA ASN A 181 -23.38 9.70 11.43
C ASN A 181 -22.16 8.84 11.08
N ALA A 182 -21.11 9.42 10.52
CA ALA A 182 -19.91 8.67 10.14
C ALA A 182 -19.21 7.94 11.32
N PHE A 183 -19.54 8.30 12.56
CA PHE A 183 -19.06 7.63 13.78
C PHE A 183 -19.91 6.44 14.23
N GLU A 184 -21.08 6.22 13.62
CA GLU A 184 -21.99 5.16 14.05
C GLU A 184 -21.40 3.76 13.85
N PRO A 185 -21.89 2.77 14.61
CA PRO A 185 -21.45 1.38 14.47
C PRO A 185 -21.67 0.85 13.05
N ILE A 186 -20.77 0.00 12.56
CA ILE A 186 -20.80 -0.48 11.18
C ILE A 186 -21.87 -1.54 10.94
N GLU A 187 -22.44 -2.12 12.00
CA GLU A 187 -23.42 -3.20 11.92
C GLU A 187 -24.69 -2.79 11.19
N GLU A 188 -25.12 -1.53 11.29
CA GLU A 188 -26.29 -1.03 10.56
C GLU A 188 -26.04 -1.00 9.05
N LEU A 189 -24.81 -0.67 8.64
CA LEU A 189 -24.39 -0.68 7.24
C LEU A 189 -24.25 -2.11 6.71
N LEU A 190 -23.59 -2.97 7.48
CA LEU A 190 -23.30 -4.35 7.07
C LEU A 190 -24.56 -5.22 7.03
N ASN A 191 -25.56 -4.93 7.88
CA ASN A 191 -26.86 -5.59 7.87
C ASN A 191 -27.90 -4.81 7.04
N GLY A 192 -27.44 -3.97 6.10
CA GLY A 192 -28.27 -3.21 5.19
C GLY A 192 -29.15 -4.09 4.29
N LYS A 193 -30.01 -3.43 3.50
CA LYS A 193 -30.86 -4.12 2.52
C LYS A 193 -30.06 -4.68 1.34
N GLU A 194 -28.97 -3.99 0.99
CA GLU A 194 -28.06 -4.36 -0.09
C GLU A 194 -26.67 -4.58 0.48
N GLU A 195 -25.96 -5.58 -0.04
CA GLU A 195 -24.58 -5.88 0.37
C GLU A 195 -23.62 -4.82 -0.16
N LEU A 196 -22.72 -4.33 0.69
CA LEU A 196 -21.63 -3.45 0.26
C LEU A 196 -20.65 -4.23 -0.62
N ILE A 197 -20.38 -3.69 -1.80
CA ILE A 197 -19.35 -4.21 -2.70
C ILE A 197 -17.93 -3.96 -2.15
N LEU A 198 -16.94 -4.67 -2.69
CA LEU A 198 -15.55 -4.59 -2.22
C LEU A 198 -15.01 -3.16 -2.17
N SER A 199 -15.17 -2.36 -3.23
CA SER A 199 -14.65 -0.99 -3.24
C SER A 199 -15.29 -0.11 -2.15
N GLN A 200 -16.58 -0.27 -1.89
CA GLN A 200 -17.28 0.48 -0.82
C GLN A 200 -16.82 0.05 0.57
N LEU A 201 -16.62 -1.25 0.80
CA LEU A 201 -16.03 -1.77 2.05
C LEU A 201 -14.63 -1.20 2.27
N VAL A 202 -13.81 -1.18 1.23
CA VAL A 202 -12.46 -0.60 1.25
C VAL A 202 -12.54 0.88 1.59
N ILE A 203 -13.30 1.69 0.85
CA ILE A 203 -13.42 3.13 1.12
C ILE A 203 -13.94 3.40 2.54
N LEU A 204 -14.92 2.62 3.03
CA LEU A 204 -15.37 2.72 4.41
C LEU A 204 -14.25 2.42 5.41
N THR A 205 -13.41 1.43 5.12
CA THR A 205 -12.22 1.10 5.93
C THR A 205 -11.24 2.27 5.97
N LEU A 206 -10.94 2.87 4.82
CA LEU A 206 -10.04 4.03 4.73
C LEU A 206 -10.62 5.24 5.46
N LEU A 207 -11.92 5.51 5.30
CA LEU A 207 -12.63 6.57 6.02
C LEU A 207 -12.55 6.37 7.54
N LYS A 208 -12.81 5.16 8.05
CA LYS A 208 -12.70 4.87 9.50
C LYS A 208 -11.26 5.03 9.98
N LEU A 209 -10.27 4.65 9.19
CA LEU A 209 -8.86 4.88 9.51
C LEU A 209 -8.54 6.39 9.59
N ARG A 210 -9.05 7.21 8.66
CA ARG A 210 -8.91 8.67 8.72
C ARG A 210 -9.56 9.25 9.98
N LEU A 211 -10.82 8.88 10.27
CA LEU A 211 -11.51 9.35 11.48
C LEU A 211 -10.75 8.97 12.76
N ARG A 212 -10.19 7.77 12.81
CA ARG A 212 -9.36 7.31 13.93
C ARG A 212 -8.14 8.21 14.14
N PHE A 213 -7.43 8.56 13.07
CA PHE A 213 -6.28 9.44 13.15
C PHE A 213 -6.67 10.82 13.67
N ASP A 214 -7.77 11.39 13.19
CA ASP A 214 -8.23 12.71 13.63
C ASP A 214 -8.69 12.72 15.10
N LEU A 215 -9.40 11.68 15.54
CA LEU A 215 -9.80 11.53 16.94
C LEU A 215 -8.59 11.33 17.86
N SER A 216 -7.61 10.52 17.45
CA SER A 216 -6.38 10.30 18.24
C SER A 216 -5.61 11.60 18.45
N LYS A 217 -5.55 12.45 17.41
CA LYS A 217 -4.96 13.80 17.48
C LYS A 217 -5.73 14.68 18.46
N TYR A 218 -7.06 14.71 18.35
CA TYR A 218 -7.92 15.47 19.25
C TYR A 218 -7.73 15.04 20.71
N GLU A 219 -7.76 13.75 21.01
CA GLU A 219 -7.60 13.21 22.37
C GLU A 219 -6.25 13.58 22.98
N THR A 220 -5.18 13.50 22.18
CA THR A 220 -3.82 13.88 22.61
C THR A 220 -3.74 15.37 22.94
N TYR A 221 -4.27 16.22 22.05
CA TYR A 221 -4.35 17.67 22.28
C TYR A 221 -5.18 18.02 23.52
N HIS A 222 -6.37 17.44 23.65
CA HIS A 222 -7.29 17.69 24.75
C HIS A 222 -6.69 17.28 26.10
N ARG A 223 -6.00 16.13 26.16
CA ARG A 223 -5.27 15.69 27.36
C ARG A 223 -4.16 16.66 27.75
N GLY A 224 -3.38 17.15 26.78
CA GLY A 224 -2.37 18.19 27.01
C GLY A 224 -2.97 19.50 27.51
N TYR A 225 -4.09 19.93 26.92
CA TYR A 225 -4.81 21.14 27.32
C TYR A 225 -5.34 21.07 28.75
N ILE A 226 -5.99 19.96 29.16
CA ILE A 226 -6.45 19.76 30.55
C ILE A 226 -5.28 19.81 31.53
N HIS A 227 -4.16 19.15 31.19
CA HIS A 227 -2.97 19.16 32.03
C HIS A 227 -2.43 20.59 32.21
N THR A 228 -2.34 21.41 31.16
CA THR A 228 -1.84 22.80 31.28
C THR A 228 -2.72 23.73 32.11
N ARG A 229 -4.06 23.58 32.06
CA ARG A 229 -4.99 24.36 32.92
C ARG A 229 -4.86 24.04 34.40
N GLN A 230 -4.51 22.80 34.75
CA GLN A 230 -4.32 22.40 36.15
C GLN A 230 -3.10 23.06 36.81
N TRP A 231 -2.12 23.51 36.02
CA TRP A 231 -0.85 24.07 36.49
C TRP A 231 -0.67 25.56 36.17
N GLY A 232 -1.76 26.29 35.86
CA GLY A 232 -1.75 27.76 35.76
C GLY A 232 -0.97 28.35 34.58
N ASN A 233 -0.56 27.55 33.59
CA ASN A 233 0.18 28.03 32.42
C ASN A 233 -0.76 28.39 31.25
N VAL A 234 -0.35 29.40 30.47
CA VAL A 234 -1.03 29.85 29.24
C VAL A 234 -1.11 28.69 28.24
N PRO A 235 -2.23 28.49 27.52
CA PRO A 235 -2.33 27.42 26.53
C PRO A 235 -1.19 27.53 25.51
N LEU A 236 -0.43 26.44 25.32
CA LEU A 236 0.44 26.31 24.16
C LEU A 236 -0.48 26.35 22.94
N ALA A 237 -0.37 27.41 22.12
CA ALA A 237 -0.96 27.40 20.80
C ALA A 237 -0.53 26.11 20.07
N PRO A 238 -1.40 25.48 19.25
CA PRO A 238 -0.98 24.36 18.44
C PRO A 238 0.28 24.76 17.67
N THR A 239 1.37 24.03 17.86
CA THR A 239 2.61 24.31 17.13
C THR A 239 2.31 24.24 15.63
N PRO A 240 2.61 25.29 14.84
CA PRO A 240 2.55 25.19 13.39
C PRO A 240 3.46 24.04 12.94
N GLY A 241 2.90 23.07 12.22
CA GLY A 241 3.64 21.86 11.81
C GLY A 241 3.63 20.71 12.82
N LEU A 242 2.75 20.70 13.84
CA LEU A 242 2.63 19.55 14.75
C LEU A 242 2.14 18.27 14.04
N PHE A 243 1.52 18.35 12.85
CA PHE A 243 1.08 17.19 12.06
C PHE A 243 1.07 17.47 10.55
N ASP A 244 1.45 16.44 9.76
CA ASP A 244 1.61 16.49 8.29
C ASP A 244 0.31 16.33 7.48
N ARG A 245 -0.87 16.25 8.15
CA ARG A 245 -2.17 16.34 7.49
C ARG A 245 -3.16 17.26 8.22
N PRO A 246 -3.95 18.07 7.48
CA PRO A 246 -5.11 18.77 8.03
C PRO A 246 -6.12 17.78 8.63
N MET A 247 -6.68 18.13 9.79
CA MET A 247 -7.79 17.39 10.41
C MET A 247 -9.00 17.40 9.48
N GLY A 248 -9.66 16.25 9.31
CA GLY A 248 -10.88 16.11 8.53
C GLY A 248 -11.99 17.02 9.01
N GLU A 249 -12.86 17.43 8.09
CA GLU A 249 -13.91 18.42 8.34
C GLU A 249 -14.89 17.98 9.43
N ILE A 250 -15.19 16.68 9.51
CA ILE A 250 -16.15 16.12 10.48
C ILE A 250 -15.67 16.40 11.91
N VAL A 251 -14.43 16.02 12.23
CA VAL A 251 -13.86 16.20 13.58
C VAL A 251 -13.61 17.69 13.85
N LYS A 252 -13.10 18.43 12.86
CA LYS A 252 -12.85 19.87 12.99
C LYS A 252 -14.14 20.64 13.33
N LYS A 253 -15.23 20.38 12.59
CA LYS A 253 -16.53 21.01 12.83
C LYS A 253 -17.09 20.68 14.21
N ALA A 254 -16.96 19.43 14.66
CA ALA A 254 -17.39 19.04 16.01
C ALA A 254 -16.61 19.79 17.12
N ILE A 255 -15.33 20.09 16.88
CA ILE A 255 -14.51 20.90 17.78
C ILE A 255 -14.96 22.36 17.74
N ASP A 256 -15.08 22.95 16.55
CA ASP A 256 -15.45 24.36 16.35
C ASP A 256 -16.84 24.68 16.94
N GLU A 257 -17.79 23.73 16.82
CA GLU A 257 -19.14 23.84 17.37
C GLU A 257 -19.23 23.48 18.87
N ASN A 258 -18.10 23.17 19.52
CA ASN A 258 -18.03 22.71 20.91
C ASN A 258 -18.93 21.49 21.20
N ARG A 259 -19.08 20.60 20.21
CA ARG A 259 -19.84 19.34 20.30
C ARG A 259 -18.93 18.15 20.60
N THR A 260 -17.75 18.38 21.15
CA THR A 260 -16.74 17.36 21.39
C THR A 260 -17.19 16.22 22.31
N ALA A 261 -18.16 16.48 23.21
CA ALA A 261 -18.78 15.45 24.04
C ALA A 261 -19.56 14.38 23.24
N SER A 262 -19.86 14.65 21.97
CA SER A 262 -20.51 13.71 21.04
C SER A 262 -19.54 12.89 20.20
N LEU A 263 -18.24 13.21 20.23
CA LEU A 263 -17.22 12.43 19.53
C LEU A 263 -16.93 11.12 20.29
N PRO A 264 -16.84 9.98 19.58
CA PRO A 264 -16.46 8.73 20.22
C PRO A 264 -14.97 8.73 20.57
N ALA A 265 -14.56 7.79 21.42
CA ALA A 265 -13.15 7.51 21.64
C ALA A 265 -12.50 6.97 20.35
N ALA A 266 -11.24 7.34 20.11
CA ALA A 266 -10.46 6.84 18.97
C ALA A 266 -10.34 5.30 18.98
N SER A 267 -10.36 4.68 20.16
CA SER A 267 -10.36 3.22 20.33
C SER A 267 -11.63 2.56 19.78
N THR A 268 -12.77 3.24 19.84
CA THR A 268 -14.04 2.73 19.28
C THR A 268 -13.94 2.63 17.76
N ILE A 269 -13.42 3.68 17.11
CA ILE A 269 -13.20 3.67 15.66
C ILE A 269 -12.09 2.71 15.26
N GLN A 270 -11.05 2.53 16.08
CA GLN A 270 -10.02 1.51 15.87
C GLN A 270 -10.62 0.09 15.81
N ALA A 271 -11.56 -0.24 16.70
CA ALA A 271 -12.20 -1.55 16.70
C ALA A 271 -13.01 -1.80 15.41
N GLN A 272 -13.79 -0.80 14.98
CA GLN A 272 -14.54 -0.87 13.72
C GLN A 272 -13.61 -1.00 12.50
N TYR A 273 -12.52 -0.23 12.47
CA TYR A 273 -11.49 -0.34 11.43
C TYR A 273 -10.89 -1.75 11.37
N GLN A 274 -10.52 -2.34 12.51
CA GLN A 274 -9.98 -3.70 12.54
C GLN A 274 -10.98 -4.74 12.03
N GLN A 275 -12.25 -4.61 12.42
CA GLN A 275 -13.31 -5.48 11.94
C GLN A 275 -13.51 -5.35 10.41
N LEU A 276 -13.40 -4.14 9.87
CA LEU A 276 -13.46 -3.91 8.43
C LEU A 276 -12.26 -4.52 7.69
N LEU A 277 -11.05 -4.48 8.26
CA LEU A 277 -9.88 -5.18 7.69
C LEU A 277 -10.16 -6.67 7.51
N ASP A 278 -10.74 -7.31 8.54
CA ASP A 278 -11.11 -8.73 8.52
C ASP A 278 -12.19 -9.02 7.46
N ILE A 279 -13.22 -8.16 7.38
CA ILE A 279 -14.31 -8.29 6.40
C ILE A 279 -13.78 -8.15 4.97
N VAL A 280 -12.96 -7.14 4.69
CA VAL A 280 -12.37 -6.92 3.36
C VAL A 280 -11.50 -8.12 2.97
N HIS A 281 -10.68 -8.64 3.90
CA HIS A 281 -9.86 -9.81 3.62
C HIS A 281 -10.71 -11.06 3.35
N ALA A 282 -11.74 -11.29 4.16
CA ALA A 282 -12.66 -12.41 3.95
C ALA A 282 -13.41 -12.31 2.62
N ARG A 283 -13.75 -11.09 2.18
CA ARG A 283 -14.43 -10.82 0.90
C ARG A 283 -13.50 -10.99 -0.30
N ASN A 284 -12.24 -10.58 -0.17
CA ASN A 284 -11.22 -10.76 -1.20
C ASN A 284 -9.81 -10.89 -0.57
N PRO A 285 -9.26 -12.11 -0.51
CA PRO A 285 -7.96 -12.36 0.12
C PRO A 285 -6.77 -11.67 -0.56
N HIS A 286 -6.91 -11.25 -1.82
CA HIS A 286 -5.85 -10.64 -2.61
C HIS A 286 -5.72 -9.13 -2.39
N PHE A 287 -6.76 -8.47 -1.86
CA PHE A 287 -6.87 -7.02 -1.84
C PHE A 287 -5.74 -6.34 -1.05
N TRP A 288 -5.54 -6.72 0.22
CA TRP A 288 -4.55 -6.06 1.08
C TRP A 288 -3.13 -6.26 0.60
N GLU A 289 -2.85 -7.39 -0.06
CA GLU A 289 -1.54 -7.64 -0.65
C GLU A 289 -1.31 -6.69 -1.83
N LEU A 290 -2.25 -6.60 -2.77
CA LEU A 290 -2.15 -5.68 -3.92
C LEU A 290 -2.09 -4.21 -3.51
N MET A 291 -2.88 -3.81 -2.49
CA MET A 291 -2.90 -2.41 -2.03
C MET A 291 -1.55 -1.95 -1.48
N VAL A 292 -0.77 -2.86 -0.87
CA VAL A 292 0.46 -2.48 -0.17
C VAL A 292 1.72 -2.79 -0.99
N GLU A 293 1.71 -3.86 -1.79
CA GLU A 293 2.84 -4.21 -2.67
C GLU A 293 2.79 -3.44 -4.00
N GLY A 294 1.61 -2.93 -4.39
CA GLY A 294 1.37 -2.39 -5.73
C GLY A 294 1.18 -3.51 -6.75
N GLU A 295 0.76 -3.15 -7.97
CA GLU A 295 0.87 -4.09 -9.07
C GLU A 295 2.36 -4.33 -9.32
N ASP A 296 2.79 -5.60 -9.38
CA ASP A 296 4.07 -5.98 -9.95
C ASP A 296 4.05 -5.49 -11.42
N LYS A 297 4.37 -4.22 -11.67
CA LYS A 297 4.55 -3.69 -13.02
C LYS A 297 5.74 -4.45 -13.56
N GLU A 298 5.45 -5.43 -14.41
CA GLU A 298 6.48 -6.06 -15.20
C GLU A 298 7.11 -4.96 -16.03
N ASP A 299 8.41 -4.75 -15.86
CA ASP A 299 9.28 -4.17 -16.89
C ASP A 299 9.31 -5.18 -18.06
N ASP A 300 8.16 -5.42 -18.68
CA ASP A 300 8.07 -6.05 -19.98
C ASP A 300 8.34 -4.94 -21.01
N GLU A 301 9.54 -4.38 -20.98
CA GLU A 301 10.14 -3.65 -22.11
C GLU A 301 10.50 -4.67 -23.21
N GLY A 302 9.48 -5.42 -23.62
CA GLY A 302 9.59 -6.67 -24.34
C GLY A 302 8.44 -6.90 -25.30
N ASN A 303 7.86 -5.84 -25.88
CA ASN A 303 7.45 -5.74 -27.29
C ASN A 303 6.48 -4.54 -27.50
N ASP A 304 6.99 -3.31 -27.37
CA ASP A 304 6.24 -2.08 -27.67
C ASP A 304 6.01 -1.86 -29.19
N SER A 305 6.17 -2.90 -30.01
CA SER A 305 5.96 -2.85 -31.47
C SER A 305 4.59 -3.37 -31.94
N GLU A 306 3.79 -3.99 -31.07
CA GLU A 306 2.46 -4.51 -31.45
C GLU A 306 1.29 -3.60 -31.03
N ARG A 307 1.55 -2.43 -30.42
CA ARG A 307 0.50 -1.47 -30.01
C ARG A 307 0.22 -0.35 -31.05
N VAL A 308 0.90 -0.36 -32.21
CA VAL A 308 0.78 0.72 -33.22
C VAL A 308 0.09 0.28 -34.52
N GLU A 309 -0.27 -1.00 -34.70
CA GLU A 309 -0.94 -1.47 -35.93
C GLU A 309 -2.44 -1.83 -35.77
N ALA A 310 -3.08 -1.47 -34.66
CA ALA A 310 -4.51 -1.72 -34.44
C ALA A 310 -5.42 -0.47 -34.60
N GLU A 311 -4.95 0.59 -35.26
CA GLU A 311 -5.75 1.81 -35.50
C GLU A 311 -6.43 1.87 -36.88
N ASN A 312 -6.44 0.78 -37.65
CA ASN A 312 -7.14 0.75 -38.94
C ASN A 312 -7.94 -0.54 -39.13
N GLU A 313 -8.98 -0.76 -38.32
CA GLU A 313 -10.16 -1.50 -38.75
C GLU A 313 -11.35 -1.14 -37.86
N GLU A 314 -12.35 -0.46 -38.45
CA GLU A 314 -13.69 -0.34 -37.88
C GLU A 314 -14.27 -1.76 -37.73
N ASP A 315 -14.06 -2.41 -36.58
CA ASP A 315 -14.91 -3.52 -36.14
C ASP A 315 -15.54 -3.21 -34.79
N THR A 316 -16.75 -2.69 -34.88
CA THR A 316 -17.71 -2.63 -33.78
C THR A 316 -18.08 -4.07 -33.40
N THR A 317 -17.48 -4.65 -32.34
CA THR A 317 -18.13 -5.51 -31.31
C THR A 317 -17.12 -6.31 -30.46
N ASP A 318 -16.50 -5.69 -29.44
CA ASP A 318 -16.01 -6.43 -28.26
C ASP A 318 -16.87 -6.08 -27.04
N CYS A 319 -18.15 -6.40 -27.15
CA CYS A 319 -19.14 -6.22 -26.10
C CYS A 319 -19.69 -7.58 -25.67
N ASP A 320 -20.14 -7.69 -24.42
CA ASP A 320 -20.94 -8.83 -24.00
C ASP A 320 -22.33 -8.86 -24.69
N ASP A 321 -23.12 -9.91 -24.41
CA ASP A 321 -24.47 -10.09 -24.97
C ASP A 321 -25.45 -8.93 -24.63
N HIS A 322 -25.06 -7.99 -23.77
CA HIS A 322 -25.83 -6.82 -23.37
C HIS A 322 -25.31 -5.50 -23.97
N GLY A 323 -24.19 -5.54 -24.69
CA GLY A 323 -23.56 -4.36 -25.30
C GLY A 323 -22.63 -3.61 -24.35
N VAL A 324 -22.16 -4.25 -23.28
CA VAL A 324 -21.14 -3.70 -22.37
C VAL A 324 -19.75 -4.06 -22.91
N PRO A 325 -18.87 -3.09 -23.18
CA PRO A 325 -17.49 -3.38 -23.57
C PRO A 325 -16.80 -4.35 -22.60
N ARG A 326 -16.08 -5.36 -23.09
CA ARG A 326 -15.52 -6.42 -22.21
C ARG A 326 -14.55 -5.92 -21.14
N PHE A 327 -13.89 -4.78 -21.35
CA PHE A 327 -13.04 -4.15 -20.34
C PHE A 327 -13.83 -3.60 -19.14
N LEU A 328 -15.15 -3.38 -19.28
CA LEU A 328 -16.06 -3.01 -18.19
C LEU A 328 -16.69 -4.22 -17.48
N VAL A 329 -16.38 -5.46 -17.89
CA VAL A 329 -16.86 -6.67 -17.20
C VAL A 329 -16.13 -6.78 -15.86
N PRO A 330 -16.82 -6.60 -14.71
CA PRO A 330 -16.16 -6.60 -13.42
C PRO A 330 -15.48 -7.93 -13.13
N GLY A 331 -14.39 -7.91 -12.37
CA GLY A 331 -13.82 -9.12 -11.81
C GLY A 331 -14.85 -9.94 -11.02
N ALA A 332 -14.79 -11.27 -11.14
CA ALA A 332 -15.66 -12.13 -10.35
C ALA A 332 -15.43 -11.88 -8.84
N PRO A 333 -16.48 -11.93 -7.99
CA PRO A 333 -16.34 -11.79 -6.55
C PRO A 333 -15.22 -12.67 -5.96
N GLY A 334 -14.29 -12.08 -5.22
CA GLY A 334 -13.13 -12.74 -4.61
C GLY A 334 -11.93 -12.94 -5.53
N SER A 335 -12.01 -12.54 -6.81
CA SER A 335 -10.91 -12.71 -7.77
C SER A 335 -9.80 -11.65 -7.60
N LYS A 336 -8.59 -11.97 -8.07
CA LYS A 336 -7.49 -11.00 -8.15
C LYS A 336 -7.85 -9.79 -9.04
N LYS A 337 -8.68 -9.98 -10.07
CA LYS A 337 -9.16 -8.92 -10.95
C LYS A 337 -10.05 -7.92 -10.19
N GLU A 338 -11.04 -8.41 -9.43
CA GLU A 338 -11.89 -7.55 -8.57
C GLU A 338 -11.05 -6.75 -7.56
N ALA A 339 -9.98 -7.36 -7.03
CA ALA A 339 -9.07 -6.70 -6.12
C ALA A 339 -8.23 -5.60 -6.79
N SER A 340 -7.68 -5.84 -7.99
CA SER A 340 -6.93 -4.84 -8.77
C SER A 340 -7.83 -3.65 -9.14
N GLU A 341 -9.04 -3.90 -9.64
CA GLU A 341 -10.04 -2.86 -9.92
C GLU A 341 -10.39 -2.05 -8.65
N ALA A 342 -10.55 -2.72 -7.49
CA ALA A 342 -10.81 -2.02 -6.24
C ALA A 342 -9.61 -1.20 -5.75
N VAL A 343 -8.37 -1.67 -5.96
CA VAL A 343 -7.16 -0.91 -5.65
C VAL A 343 -7.08 0.32 -6.53
N GLU A 344 -7.31 0.21 -7.84
CA GLU A 344 -7.32 1.33 -8.77
C GLU A 344 -8.29 2.45 -8.32
N HIS A 345 -9.51 2.08 -7.92
CA HIS A 345 -10.51 3.06 -7.48
C HIS A 345 -10.21 3.71 -6.11
N CYS A 346 -9.35 3.10 -5.28
CA CYS A 346 -9.18 3.49 -3.88
C CYS A 346 -7.76 3.92 -3.51
N ALA A 347 -6.75 3.60 -4.30
CA ALA A 347 -5.34 3.90 -4.01
C ALA A 347 -5.13 5.41 -3.89
N ASP A 348 -5.64 6.16 -4.86
CA ASP A 348 -5.53 7.61 -4.87
C ASP A 348 -6.34 8.29 -3.76
N ALA A 349 -7.39 7.62 -3.26
CA ALA A 349 -8.12 8.11 -2.09
C ALA A 349 -7.25 8.13 -0.82
N TRP A 350 -6.03 7.59 -0.85
CA TRP A 350 -5.05 7.73 0.23
C TRP A 350 -3.96 8.77 -0.03
N GLU A 351 -3.87 9.36 -1.22
CA GLU A 351 -2.85 10.37 -1.58
C GLU A 351 -3.05 11.69 -0.82
N GLU A 352 -2.84 11.63 0.49
CA GLU A 352 -2.51 12.74 1.35
C GLU A 352 -1.00 13.04 1.24
N SER A 353 -0.63 14.29 1.46
CA SER A 353 0.74 14.78 1.33
C SER A 353 1.77 13.95 2.13
N GLY A 354 2.84 13.48 1.46
CA GLY A 354 4.14 13.17 2.07
C GLY A 354 4.15 12.07 3.13
N THR A 355 4.68 12.41 4.31
CA THR A 355 4.91 11.49 5.46
C THR A 355 3.64 10.83 5.99
N ALA A 356 2.49 11.50 5.92
CA ALA A 356 1.21 10.98 6.42
C ALA A 356 0.71 9.76 5.62
N LEU A 357 0.85 9.78 4.29
CA LEU A 357 0.55 8.63 3.43
C LEU A 357 1.48 7.46 3.77
N ARG A 358 2.79 7.72 3.91
CA ARG A 358 3.77 6.68 4.24
C ARG A 358 3.47 6.04 5.61
N GLU A 359 3.12 6.84 6.61
CA GLU A 359 2.73 6.34 7.94
C GLU A 359 1.45 5.49 7.88
N ALA A 360 0.46 5.92 7.10
CA ALA A 360 -0.76 5.17 6.94
C ALA A 360 -0.59 3.87 6.17
N MET A 361 0.17 3.86 5.08
CA MET A 361 0.50 2.64 4.34
C MET A 361 1.35 1.69 5.17
N ALA A 362 2.31 2.21 5.94
CA ALA A 362 3.05 1.43 6.91
C ALA A 362 2.12 0.80 7.97
N ARG A 363 1.10 1.54 8.42
CA ARG A 363 0.14 1.07 9.41
C ARG A 363 -0.84 0.04 8.84
N ILE A 364 -1.47 0.32 7.70
CA ILE A 364 -2.33 -0.63 6.97
C ILE A 364 -1.52 -1.90 6.75
N GLY A 365 -0.33 -1.76 6.18
CA GLY A 365 0.57 -2.86 5.93
C GLY A 365 1.00 -3.65 7.17
N ALA A 366 1.05 -3.03 8.36
CA ALA A 366 1.33 -3.71 9.61
C ALA A 366 0.11 -4.43 10.16
N ASP A 367 -1.06 -3.79 10.10
CA ASP A 367 -2.33 -4.32 10.59
C ASP A 367 -2.85 -5.47 9.69
N THR A 368 -2.53 -5.43 8.39
CA THR A 368 -2.88 -6.47 7.40
C THR A 368 -1.83 -7.55 7.23
N ALA A 369 -0.66 -7.43 7.89
CA ALA A 369 0.42 -8.41 7.76
C ALA A 369 0.01 -9.84 8.18
N ALA A 370 -0.98 -9.97 9.08
CA ALA A 370 -1.51 -11.26 9.50
C ALA A 370 -2.24 -12.01 8.38
N TYR A 371 -2.68 -11.31 7.33
CA TYR A 371 -3.32 -11.90 6.16
C TYR A 371 -2.31 -12.37 5.10
N VAL A 372 -1.01 -12.11 5.30
CA VAL A 372 0.02 -12.55 4.37
C VAL A 372 0.14 -14.06 4.42
N ALA A 373 -0.10 -14.70 3.29
CA ALA A 373 0.12 -16.13 3.14
C ALA A 373 1.61 -16.47 3.24
N VAL A 374 1.93 -17.50 4.03
CA VAL A 374 3.26 -18.11 3.99
C VAL A 374 3.49 -18.60 2.56
N TYR A 375 4.56 -18.13 1.94
CA TYR A 375 4.92 -18.56 0.59
C TYR A 375 5.14 -20.07 0.62
N ASN A 376 4.51 -20.82 -0.29
CA ASN A 376 4.79 -22.23 -0.52
C ASN A 376 4.95 -22.39 -2.03
N PRO A 377 6.10 -22.87 -2.54
CA PRO A 377 6.26 -23.08 -3.97
C PRO A 377 5.21 -24.09 -4.44
N SER A 378 4.46 -23.73 -5.48
CA SER A 378 3.53 -24.67 -6.11
C SER A 378 4.32 -25.84 -6.71
N PRO A 379 3.86 -27.10 -6.56
CA PRO A 379 4.46 -28.22 -7.26
C PRO A 379 4.02 -28.14 -8.73
N SER A 380 4.72 -27.36 -9.54
CA SER A 380 4.50 -27.30 -10.98
C SER A 380 5.83 -27.22 -11.72
N GLY A 381 6.17 -28.35 -12.36
CA GLY A 381 7.12 -28.44 -13.48
C GLY A 381 8.57 -28.74 -13.09
N GLU A 382 9.01 -29.99 -13.32
CA GLU A 382 10.42 -30.41 -13.42
C GLU A 382 11.24 -30.18 -12.13
N ASP A 383 11.04 -30.95 -11.07
CA ASP A 383 11.91 -32.09 -10.78
C ASP A 383 11.26 -33.00 -9.72
N ALA A 384 10.47 -33.98 -10.18
CA ALA A 384 10.00 -35.05 -9.32
C ALA A 384 11.10 -36.12 -9.17
N VAL A 385 12.08 -35.87 -8.31
CA VAL A 385 12.86 -36.97 -7.71
C VAL A 385 12.21 -37.35 -6.39
N SER A 386 11.61 -38.54 -6.42
CA SER A 386 11.06 -39.29 -5.30
C SER A 386 11.86 -39.10 -3.99
N SER A 387 11.20 -38.62 -2.93
CA SER A 387 11.54 -39.03 -1.58
C SER A 387 10.28 -39.38 -0.80
N SER A 388 10.15 -40.67 -0.54
CA SER A 388 9.17 -41.32 0.32
C SER A 388 9.07 -40.69 1.72
N HIS A 389 7.84 -40.67 2.23
CA HIS A 389 7.46 -40.43 3.63
C HIS A 389 8.55 -40.73 4.66
N ALA A 390 9.01 -39.69 5.36
CA ALA A 390 9.66 -39.84 6.66
C ALA A 390 8.77 -39.11 7.69
N SER A 391 8.12 -39.93 8.52
CA SER A 391 7.36 -39.54 9.69
C SER A 391 8.19 -38.66 10.61
N ALA A 392 7.55 -37.65 11.21
CA ALA A 392 8.12 -36.81 12.25
C ALA A 392 8.75 -37.66 13.36
N SER A 393 10.08 -37.70 13.39
CA SER A 393 10.85 -38.21 14.53
C SER A 393 11.53 -37.04 15.21
N THR A 394 11.21 -36.90 16.48
CA THR A 394 11.81 -35.95 17.42
C THR A 394 13.30 -36.27 17.55
N LEU A 395 14.17 -35.49 16.89
CA LEU A 395 15.62 -35.59 17.02
C LEU A 395 16.22 -34.20 17.26
N GLY A 396 16.96 -34.11 18.36
CA GLY A 396 17.87 -33.08 18.88
C GLY A 396 18.03 -31.75 18.15
N HIS A 397 17.91 -30.67 18.92
CA HIS A 397 18.54 -29.37 18.62
C HIS A 397 20.05 -29.54 18.48
N ASP A 398 20.54 -29.81 17.27
CA ASP A 398 21.97 -29.74 16.96
C ASP A 398 22.37 -28.29 16.70
N THR A 399 22.86 -27.65 17.76
CA THR A 399 23.62 -26.39 17.73
C THR A 399 25.10 -26.68 17.47
N ALA A 400 25.40 -27.56 16.50
CA ALA A 400 26.77 -27.75 16.05
C ALA A 400 27.24 -26.45 15.35
N PRO A 401 28.47 -25.98 15.60
CA PRO A 401 28.99 -24.80 14.92
C PRO A 401 29.02 -25.05 13.41
N MET A 402 28.30 -24.21 12.67
CA MET A 402 28.28 -24.22 11.21
C MET A 402 29.71 -23.94 10.74
N THR A 403 30.35 -24.94 10.16
CA THR A 403 31.72 -24.86 9.66
C THR A 403 31.73 -25.43 8.26
N TRP A 404 32.23 -24.64 7.31
CA TRP A 404 32.29 -25.06 5.93
C TRP A 404 33.54 -25.89 5.67
N SER A 405 33.41 -26.97 4.90
CA SER A 405 34.57 -27.78 4.45
C SER A 405 35.42 -27.04 3.41
N THR A 406 34.82 -26.09 2.70
CA THR A 406 35.47 -25.16 1.76
C THR A 406 34.94 -23.74 2.02
N PRO A 407 35.71 -22.67 1.74
CA PRO A 407 35.20 -21.31 1.92
C PRO A 407 33.87 -21.11 1.17
N PRO A 408 32.84 -20.52 1.80
CA PRO A 408 31.52 -20.36 1.22
C PRO A 408 31.48 -19.26 0.16
N ARG A 409 30.55 -19.35 -0.78
CA ARG A 409 30.23 -18.26 -1.72
C ARG A 409 29.12 -17.39 -1.13
N ILE A 410 29.31 -16.07 -1.23
CA ILE A 410 28.40 -15.05 -0.70
C ILE A 410 27.79 -14.26 -1.87
N LEU A 411 26.47 -14.10 -1.86
CA LEU A 411 25.75 -13.13 -2.69
C LEU A 411 25.23 -12.01 -1.81
N THR A 412 25.59 -10.77 -2.11
CA THR A 412 25.07 -9.57 -1.47
C THR A 412 23.99 -8.94 -2.33
N ILE A 413 22.77 -8.81 -1.81
CA ILE A 413 21.65 -8.13 -2.44
C ILE A 413 21.55 -6.73 -1.82
N SER A 414 21.79 -5.70 -2.64
CA SER A 414 21.75 -4.30 -2.23
C SER A 414 21.12 -3.44 -3.33
N LEU A 415 19.81 -3.22 -3.26
CA LEU A 415 19.00 -2.65 -4.34
C LEU A 415 18.80 -1.13 -4.23
N GLN A 416 19.16 -0.50 -3.10
CA GLN A 416 18.94 0.94 -2.89
C GLN A 416 20.20 1.79 -2.98
N ASP A 417 21.23 1.47 -2.19
CA ASP A 417 22.42 2.33 -2.04
C ASP A 417 23.63 1.49 -1.61
N ASP A 418 24.21 0.75 -2.56
CA ASP A 418 25.32 -0.16 -2.28
C ASP A 418 26.61 0.59 -1.91
N ASP A 419 26.83 1.79 -2.44
CA ASP A 419 27.97 2.65 -2.09
C ASP A 419 27.91 3.09 -0.63
N TYR A 420 26.74 3.52 -0.14
CA TYR A 420 26.56 3.83 1.28
C TYR A 420 26.82 2.61 2.16
N ILE A 421 26.33 1.42 1.77
CA ILE A 421 26.55 0.19 2.53
C ILE A 421 28.05 -0.17 2.57
N LYS A 422 28.75 -0.14 1.42
CA LYS A 422 30.18 -0.41 1.34
C LYS A 422 31.00 0.54 2.21
N MET A 423 30.68 1.83 2.18
CA MET A 423 31.34 2.84 3.01
C MET A 423 31.02 2.65 4.51
N ARG A 424 29.75 2.43 4.86
CA ARG A 424 29.31 2.42 6.26
C ARG A 424 29.67 1.14 7.00
N TYR A 425 29.76 0.03 6.27
CA TYR A 425 30.02 -1.32 6.77
C TYR A 425 31.32 -1.91 6.18
N GLU A 426 32.28 -1.04 5.84
CA GLU A 426 33.56 -1.40 5.22
C GLU A 426 34.29 -2.54 5.96
N ASP A 427 34.37 -2.46 7.30
CA ASP A 427 35.01 -3.49 8.13
C ASP A 427 34.34 -4.87 7.94
N LEU A 428 33.01 -4.91 7.91
CA LEU A 428 32.26 -6.14 7.71
C LEU A 428 32.44 -6.69 6.30
N VAL A 429 32.33 -5.83 5.28
CA VAL A 429 32.49 -6.21 3.87
C VAL A 429 33.90 -6.77 3.63
N THR A 430 34.92 -6.10 4.16
CA THR A 430 36.32 -6.52 4.04
C THR A 430 36.57 -7.88 4.69
N GLU A 431 36.05 -8.11 5.90
CA GLU A 431 36.21 -9.40 6.58
C GLU A 431 35.44 -10.54 5.89
N LEU A 432 34.27 -10.26 5.31
CA LEU A 432 33.51 -11.24 4.53
C LEU A 432 34.26 -11.63 3.25
N ASP A 433 34.71 -10.64 2.48
CA ASP A 433 35.45 -10.85 1.23
C ASP A 433 36.75 -11.63 1.47
N ALA A 434 37.49 -11.30 2.52
CA ALA A 434 38.74 -11.98 2.89
C ALA A 434 38.57 -13.46 3.29
N LYS A 435 37.36 -13.87 3.72
CA LYS A 435 37.09 -15.22 4.25
C LYS A 435 36.21 -16.07 3.32
N ALA A 436 35.51 -15.45 2.38
CA ALA A 436 34.67 -16.13 1.39
C ALA A 436 35.51 -16.70 0.24
N ALA A 437 34.95 -17.67 -0.50
CA ALA A 437 35.49 -18.07 -1.80
C ALA A 437 35.22 -17.01 -2.86
N THR A 438 34.01 -16.44 -2.86
CA THR A 438 33.60 -15.30 -3.69
C THR A 438 32.57 -14.48 -2.91
N MET A 439 32.57 -13.15 -3.14
CA MET A 439 31.54 -12.24 -2.66
C MET A 439 31.05 -11.40 -3.84
N ASP A 440 29.87 -11.73 -4.35
CA ASP A 440 29.27 -11.11 -5.53
C ASP A 440 28.17 -10.12 -5.10
N TRP A 441 28.01 -9.01 -5.81
CA TRP A 441 27.00 -7.98 -5.51
C TRP A 441 25.93 -7.92 -6.60
N ALA A 442 24.67 -7.92 -6.19
CA ALA A 442 23.52 -7.68 -7.06
C ALA A 442 22.83 -6.37 -6.64
N THR A 443 22.89 -5.38 -7.52
CA THR A 443 22.34 -4.03 -7.29
C THR A 443 21.01 -3.78 -8.00
N THR A 444 20.56 -4.73 -8.82
CA THR A 444 19.25 -4.70 -9.46
C THR A 444 18.46 -5.97 -9.14
N SER A 445 17.13 -5.89 -9.22
CA SER A 445 16.24 -7.04 -8.97
C SER A 445 16.52 -8.18 -9.96
N GLN A 446 16.76 -7.84 -11.24
CA GLN A 446 17.05 -8.82 -12.28
C GLN A 446 18.40 -9.51 -12.08
N ASP A 447 19.45 -8.78 -11.70
CA ASP A 447 20.76 -9.37 -11.41
C ASP A 447 20.70 -10.31 -10.21
N ALA A 448 19.95 -9.92 -9.18
CA ALA A 448 19.74 -10.76 -8.00
C ALA A 448 19.02 -12.06 -8.36
N LEU A 449 17.95 -11.98 -9.18
CA LEU A 449 17.23 -13.16 -9.68
C LEU A 449 18.14 -14.08 -10.50
N ASN A 450 18.94 -13.51 -11.42
CA ASN A 450 19.90 -14.25 -12.22
C ASN A 450 20.94 -14.96 -11.34
N ALA A 451 21.53 -14.24 -10.38
CA ALA A 451 22.52 -14.77 -9.45
C ALA A 451 21.95 -15.90 -8.58
N LEU A 452 20.72 -15.77 -8.09
CA LEU A 452 20.05 -16.80 -7.30
C LEU A 452 19.75 -18.07 -8.10
N ASN A 453 19.78 -18.03 -9.43
CA ASN A 453 19.59 -19.21 -10.29
C ASN A 453 20.90 -19.91 -10.70
N LEU A 454 22.06 -19.32 -10.39
CA LEU A 454 23.35 -19.91 -10.73
C LEU A 454 23.61 -21.26 -10.04
N GLN A 455 24.40 -22.08 -10.74
CA GLN A 455 25.02 -23.30 -10.25
C GLN A 455 26.56 -23.21 -10.39
N PRO A 456 27.34 -23.55 -9.35
CA PRO A 456 26.88 -23.94 -8.02
C PRO A 456 26.16 -22.80 -7.29
N ALA A 457 25.24 -23.15 -6.40
CA ALA A 457 24.48 -22.20 -5.61
C ALA A 457 25.35 -21.40 -4.63
N TYR A 458 24.92 -20.18 -4.30
CA TYR A 458 25.48 -19.43 -3.17
C TYR A 458 25.12 -20.12 -1.85
N ASN A 459 26.10 -20.23 -0.95
CA ASN A 459 25.90 -20.77 0.38
C ASN A 459 25.23 -19.75 1.30
N ILE A 460 25.64 -18.49 1.14
CA ILE A 460 25.25 -17.37 1.98
C ILE A 460 24.67 -16.28 1.10
N ILE A 461 23.56 -15.68 1.54
CA ILE A 461 22.93 -14.54 0.90
C ILE A 461 22.81 -13.43 1.95
N LEU A 462 23.44 -12.29 1.71
CA LEU A 462 23.39 -11.11 2.58
C LEU A 462 22.44 -10.08 1.99
N ILE A 463 21.35 -9.78 2.70
CA ILE A 463 20.40 -8.71 2.35
C ILE A 463 20.74 -7.49 3.19
N THR A 464 20.97 -6.36 2.52
CA THR A 464 21.54 -5.17 3.16
C THR A 464 20.58 -3.99 3.28
N ASP A 465 19.48 -3.98 2.52
CA ASP A 465 18.53 -2.88 2.48
C ASP A 465 17.08 -3.37 2.30
N PRO A 466 16.08 -2.55 2.62
CA PRO A 466 14.70 -3.00 2.63
C PRO A 466 14.03 -3.05 1.26
N ALA A 467 14.66 -2.64 0.15
CA ALA A 467 13.97 -2.65 -1.15
C ALA A 467 13.50 -4.06 -1.56
N ILE A 468 14.13 -5.12 -1.04
CA ILE A 468 13.66 -6.49 -1.25
C ILE A 468 12.22 -6.72 -0.76
N THR A 469 11.71 -5.94 0.19
CA THR A 469 10.34 -6.08 0.69
C THR A 469 9.28 -5.69 -0.33
N HIS A 470 9.68 -5.01 -1.40
CA HIS A 470 8.84 -4.63 -2.54
C HIS A 470 9.06 -5.54 -3.76
N GLN A 471 9.97 -6.51 -3.67
CA GLN A 471 10.36 -7.38 -4.79
C GLN A 471 9.84 -8.80 -4.57
N LYS A 472 8.54 -9.00 -4.77
CA LYS A 472 7.84 -10.26 -4.45
C LYS A 472 8.47 -11.49 -5.11
N LYS A 473 8.73 -11.43 -6.42
CA LYS A 473 9.37 -12.52 -7.19
C LYS A 473 10.77 -12.85 -6.62
N LEU A 474 11.58 -11.83 -6.35
CA LEU A 474 12.92 -11.98 -5.77
C LEU A 474 12.88 -12.54 -4.35
N LEU A 475 12.01 -12.03 -3.48
CA LEU A 475 11.84 -12.50 -2.11
C LEU A 475 11.42 -13.97 -2.07
N ASN A 476 10.45 -14.37 -2.92
CA ASN A 476 10.05 -15.77 -3.06
C ASN A 476 11.24 -16.66 -3.45
N ARG A 477 12.08 -16.19 -4.38
CA ARG A 477 13.28 -16.94 -4.79
C ARG A 477 14.33 -17.05 -3.67
N VAL A 478 14.49 -16.01 -2.86
CA VAL A 478 15.31 -16.08 -1.63
C VAL A 478 14.73 -17.09 -0.65
N ILE A 479 13.41 -17.14 -0.46
CA ILE A 479 12.75 -18.12 0.41
C ILE A 479 13.02 -19.56 -0.07
N ASP A 480 12.96 -19.82 -1.38
CA ASP A 480 13.33 -21.12 -1.94
C ASP A 480 14.77 -21.50 -1.61
N ARG A 481 15.71 -20.55 -1.73
CA ARG A 481 17.11 -20.79 -1.41
C ARG A 481 17.32 -21.10 0.08
N ILE A 482 16.65 -20.37 0.98
CA ILE A 482 16.70 -20.66 2.41
C ILE A 482 16.19 -22.09 2.66
N ARG A 483 15.03 -22.45 2.10
CA ARG A 483 14.44 -23.77 2.31
C ARG A 483 15.28 -24.90 1.73
N ALA A 484 16.01 -24.64 0.65
CA ALA A 484 16.98 -25.57 0.04
C ALA A 484 18.31 -25.68 0.80
N GLY A 485 18.52 -24.92 1.88
CA GLY A 485 19.70 -25.05 2.75
C GLY A 485 20.63 -23.84 2.80
N ALA A 486 20.33 -22.75 2.09
CA ALA A 486 21.15 -21.54 2.17
C ALA A 486 21.04 -20.85 3.54
N THR A 487 22.07 -20.11 3.92
CA THR A 487 22.02 -19.17 5.04
C THR A 487 21.74 -17.77 4.52
N VAL A 488 20.61 -17.18 4.89
CA VAL A 488 20.30 -15.77 4.61
C VAL A 488 20.54 -14.94 5.86
N ILE A 489 21.20 -13.80 5.70
CA ILE A 489 21.41 -12.83 6.77
C ILE A 489 20.84 -11.49 6.30
N ILE A 490 19.94 -10.92 7.09
CA ILE A 490 19.39 -9.58 6.91
C ILE A 490 20.09 -8.67 7.91
N ALA A 491 20.84 -7.69 7.43
CA ALA A 491 21.65 -6.81 8.26
C ALA A 491 21.82 -5.44 7.60
N CYS A 492 22.71 -4.63 8.17
CA CYS A 492 23.14 -3.35 7.62
C CYS A 492 22.00 -2.31 7.53
N GLY A 493 21.84 -1.67 6.36
CA GLY A 493 20.86 -0.60 6.13
C GLY A 493 19.40 -1.05 6.25
N PHE A 494 19.10 -2.35 6.23
CA PHE A 494 17.74 -2.88 6.26
C PHE A 494 16.89 -2.27 7.38
N GLY A 495 17.37 -2.34 8.63
CA GLY A 495 16.62 -1.83 9.78
C GLY A 495 16.39 -0.31 9.76
N SER A 496 17.25 0.45 9.08
CA SER A 496 17.23 1.91 9.11
C SER A 496 16.00 2.51 8.43
N SER A 497 15.53 1.85 7.37
CA SER A 497 14.54 2.43 6.45
C SER A 497 13.29 1.56 6.27
N VAL A 498 13.30 0.29 6.71
CA VAL A 498 12.12 -0.58 6.63
C VAL A 498 10.98 -0.04 7.49
N SER A 499 9.74 -0.08 7.00
CA SER A 499 8.54 0.24 7.78
C SER A 499 8.11 -0.97 8.65
N GLN A 500 7.25 -0.73 9.65
CA GLN A 500 6.68 -1.82 10.44
C GLN A 500 5.88 -2.80 9.58
N GLY A 501 5.14 -2.29 8.58
CA GLY A 501 4.39 -3.10 7.65
C GLY A 501 5.28 -3.97 6.79
N GLU A 502 6.27 -3.38 6.11
CA GLU A 502 7.23 -4.12 5.26
C GLU A 502 7.92 -5.25 6.03
N PHE A 503 8.39 -4.95 7.24
CA PHE A 503 9.03 -5.93 8.11
C PHE A 503 8.09 -7.10 8.41
N ASN A 504 6.91 -6.82 8.98
CA ASN A 504 5.98 -7.85 9.42
C ASN A 504 5.52 -8.73 8.24
N ARG A 505 5.27 -8.14 7.07
CA ARG A 505 4.86 -8.88 5.87
C ARG A 505 5.96 -9.77 5.34
N MET A 506 7.18 -9.26 5.21
CA MET A 506 8.32 -10.05 4.72
C MET A 506 8.52 -11.31 5.55
N PHE A 507 8.57 -11.18 6.89
CA PHE A 507 8.76 -12.35 7.75
C PHE A 507 7.52 -13.26 7.81
N GLY A 508 6.31 -12.71 7.75
CA GLY A 508 5.08 -13.50 7.59
C GLY A 508 5.12 -14.36 6.33
N ARG A 509 5.58 -13.80 5.20
CA ARG A 509 5.74 -14.51 3.92
C ARG A 509 6.79 -15.63 4.00
N ILE A 510 7.88 -15.41 4.74
CA ILE A 510 8.91 -16.43 5.01
C ILE A 510 8.33 -17.59 5.85
N GLY A 511 7.32 -17.32 6.68
CA GLY A 511 6.71 -18.27 7.61
C GLY A 511 7.16 -18.07 9.06
N LEU A 512 7.63 -16.88 9.41
CA LEU A 512 8.06 -16.53 10.76
C LEU A 512 7.11 -15.51 11.39
N PRO A 513 6.70 -15.68 12.66
CA PRO A 513 5.80 -14.76 13.37
C PRO A 513 6.47 -13.44 13.79
N TRP A 514 7.63 -13.13 13.22
CA TRP A 514 8.47 -12.01 13.63
C TRP A 514 7.80 -10.68 13.29
N LYS A 515 7.82 -9.77 14.26
CA LYS A 515 7.31 -8.41 14.12
C LYS A 515 8.39 -7.39 14.42
N ARG A 516 8.33 -6.22 13.79
CA ARG A 516 9.22 -5.11 14.13
C ARG A 516 8.96 -4.67 15.57
N GLY A 517 10.00 -4.70 16.38
CA GLY A 517 10.01 -4.24 17.76
C GLY A 517 10.37 -2.76 17.88
N SER A 518 10.87 -2.39 19.06
CA SER A 518 11.29 -1.03 19.35
C SER A 518 12.49 -0.58 18.49
N TYR A 519 12.75 0.73 18.49
CA TYR A 519 13.94 1.31 17.87
C TYR A 519 14.64 2.22 18.87
N HIS A 520 15.76 1.76 19.41
CA HIS A 520 16.57 2.52 20.34
C HIS A 520 17.98 1.96 20.47
N ARG A 521 18.85 2.71 21.17
CA ARG A 521 20.17 2.23 21.55
C ARG A 521 20.15 1.66 22.96
N LYS A 522 20.60 0.41 23.14
CA LYS A 522 20.78 -0.22 24.44
C LYS A 522 21.96 -1.19 24.45
N TRP A 523 22.34 -1.65 25.64
CA TRP A 523 23.31 -2.73 25.84
C TRP A 523 22.62 -4.08 25.69
N MET A 524 23.11 -4.89 24.77
CA MET A 524 22.60 -6.24 24.52
C MET A 524 23.57 -7.28 25.05
N HIS A 525 23.03 -8.36 25.59
CA HIS A 525 23.77 -9.47 26.18
C HIS A 525 23.67 -10.71 25.29
N LEU A 526 24.80 -11.38 25.10
CA LEU A 526 24.88 -12.63 24.37
C LEU A 526 24.16 -13.74 25.15
N ARG A 527 23.30 -14.50 24.47
CA ARG A 527 22.68 -15.71 25.05
C ARG A 527 23.65 -16.87 24.98
N GLY A 528 23.81 -17.58 26.09
CA GLY A 528 24.58 -18.82 26.16
C GLY A 528 23.82 -20.01 25.57
N PRO A 529 24.30 -21.25 25.81
CA PRO A 529 23.59 -22.45 25.41
C PRO A 529 22.16 -22.50 26.01
N PRO A 530 21.16 -23.02 25.26
CA PRO A 530 21.30 -23.71 23.97
C PRO A 530 21.40 -22.79 22.75
N ASN A 531 21.13 -21.48 22.89
CA ASN A 531 21.05 -20.55 21.77
C ASN A 531 22.36 -20.39 21.00
N VAL A 532 23.44 -20.13 21.73
CA VAL A 532 24.79 -20.02 21.18
C VAL A 532 25.70 -20.99 21.89
N SER A 533 26.36 -21.86 21.12
CA SER A 533 27.26 -22.86 21.69
C SER A 533 28.41 -22.20 22.46
N ALA A 534 28.89 -22.86 23.51
CA ALA A 534 29.99 -22.35 24.32
C ALA A 534 31.31 -22.16 23.52
N LYS A 535 31.49 -22.87 22.40
CA LYS A 535 32.63 -22.69 21.50
C LYS A 535 32.50 -21.38 20.71
N LEU A 536 31.32 -21.11 20.15
CA LEU A 536 31.07 -19.90 19.37
C LEU A 536 31.05 -18.66 20.27
N ALA A 537 30.46 -18.76 21.47
CA ALA A 537 30.37 -17.67 22.44
C ALA A 537 31.73 -17.10 22.88
N ARG A 538 32.84 -17.85 22.75
CA ARG A 538 34.19 -17.36 23.07
C ARG A 538 34.72 -16.33 22.07
N HIS A 539 34.19 -16.34 20.85
CA HIS A 539 34.61 -15.45 19.77
C HIS A 539 33.63 -14.28 19.57
N LEU A 540 32.53 -14.27 20.32
CA LEU A 540 31.49 -13.26 20.25
C LEU A 540 31.58 -12.32 21.46
N PRO A 541 31.26 -11.03 21.31
CA PRO A 541 31.26 -10.10 22.44
C PRO A 541 30.19 -10.53 23.46
N PRO A 542 30.52 -10.67 24.75
CA PRO A 542 29.54 -11.09 25.77
C PRO A 542 28.41 -10.08 25.95
N ARG A 543 28.69 -8.80 25.66
CA ARG A 543 27.71 -7.72 25.53
C ARG A 543 28.28 -6.58 24.70
N TYR A 544 27.43 -5.84 24.00
CA TYR A 544 27.81 -4.59 23.34
C TYR A 544 26.59 -3.66 23.20
N SER A 545 26.85 -2.37 23.05
CA SER A 545 25.78 -1.39 22.77
C SER A 545 25.56 -1.30 21.27
N GLN A 546 24.30 -1.39 20.85
CA GLN A 546 23.91 -1.19 19.45
C GLN A 546 22.70 -0.29 19.33
N LYS A 547 22.66 0.51 18.26
CA LYS A 547 21.46 1.25 17.86
C LYS A 547 20.73 0.36 16.86
N ALA A 548 19.64 -0.27 17.32
CA ALA A 548 19.02 -1.35 16.57
C ALA A 548 17.50 -1.20 16.43
N VAL A 549 16.97 -1.79 15.36
CA VAL A 549 15.55 -2.15 15.25
C VAL A 549 15.39 -3.59 15.73
N TYR A 550 14.54 -3.78 16.73
CA TYR A 550 14.39 -5.05 17.43
C TYR A 550 13.35 -5.95 16.73
N VAL A 551 13.32 -7.22 17.11
CA VAL A 551 12.35 -8.23 16.63
C VAL A 551 11.55 -8.75 17.81
N CYS A 552 10.23 -8.80 17.67
CA CYS A 552 9.31 -9.43 18.62
C CYS A 552 8.70 -10.72 18.02
N GLY A 553 8.15 -11.57 18.88
CA GLY A 553 7.39 -12.77 18.46
C GLY A 553 8.27 -13.93 17.97
N MET A 554 9.59 -13.83 18.11
CA MET A 554 10.54 -14.89 17.82
C MET A 554 10.46 -16.04 18.84
N ASP A 555 10.81 -17.25 18.39
CA ASP A 555 11.06 -18.35 19.30
C ASP A 555 12.30 -18.03 20.17
N GLN A 556 12.22 -18.32 21.46
CA GLN A 556 13.30 -17.99 22.40
C GLN A 556 14.60 -18.73 22.07
N SER A 557 14.56 -19.87 21.37
CA SER A 557 15.76 -20.58 20.90
C SER A 557 16.51 -19.85 19.79
N ALA A 558 15.86 -18.92 19.08
CA ALA A 558 16.47 -18.15 18.00
C ALA A 558 17.26 -16.93 18.51
N VAL A 559 17.10 -16.52 19.77
CA VAL A 559 17.66 -15.25 20.27
C VAL A 559 19.17 -15.36 20.50
N TRP A 560 19.96 -14.48 19.88
CA TRP A 560 21.41 -14.39 20.14
C TRP A 560 21.76 -13.20 21.04
N TYR A 561 21.16 -12.03 20.81
CA TYR A 561 21.39 -10.83 21.61
C TYR A 561 20.09 -10.14 22.00
N ALA A 562 19.87 -9.95 23.30
CA ALA A 562 18.72 -9.25 23.87
C ALA A 562 19.12 -8.46 25.13
N GLU A 563 18.26 -7.57 25.63
CA GLU A 563 18.55 -6.74 26.81
C GLU A 563 18.63 -7.54 28.11
N SER A 564 17.71 -8.49 28.31
CA SER A 564 17.76 -9.43 29.44
C SER A 564 17.20 -10.79 29.05
N ASP A 565 17.24 -11.73 30.00
CA ASP A 565 16.80 -13.08 29.74
C ASP A 565 15.32 -13.25 29.38
N THR A 566 14.50 -12.28 29.79
CA THR A 566 13.03 -12.32 29.73
C THR A 566 12.43 -11.23 28.85
N HIS A 567 13.22 -10.58 27.99
CA HIS A 567 12.67 -9.55 27.10
C HIS A 567 11.89 -10.17 25.94
N ASP A 568 10.75 -9.53 25.63
CA ASP A 568 9.86 -9.91 24.53
C ASP A 568 10.41 -9.53 23.15
N GLU A 569 11.58 -8.88 23.10
CA GLU A 569 12.24 -8.47 21.87
C GLU A 569 13.76 -8.71 21.91
N ALA A 570 14.37 -8.91 20.73
CA ALA A 570 15.80 -9.15 20.56
C ALA A 570 16.37 -8.31 19.41
N ALA A 571 17.65 -7.93 19.53
CA ALA A 571 18.36 -7.20 18.49
C ALA A 571 19.00 -8.12 17.46
N VAL A 572 19.31 -9.37 17.84
CA VAL A 572 19.89 -10.38 16.97
C VAL A 572 19.18 -11.72 17.16
N VAL A 573 18.68 -12.27 16.06
CA VAL A 573 17.98 -13.57 16.03
C VAL A 573 18.49 -14.44 14.88
N PHE A 574 18.51 -15.76 15.08
CA PHE A 574 18.95 -16.75 14.10
C PHE A 574 18.07 -18.00 14.18
N ALA A 575 17.17 -18.17 13.22
CA ALA A 575 16.19 -19.26 13.20
C ALA A 575 16.43 -20.25 12.04
N SER A 576 15.92 -21.46 12.21
CA SER A 576 15.83 -22.44 11.11
C SER A 576 14.60 -22.16 10.24
N VAL A 577 14.75 -22.25 8.93
CA VAL A 577 13.65 -22.16 7.95
C VAL A 577 13.89 -23.22 6.88
N GLY A 578 13.02 -24.24 6.83
CA GLY A 578 13.27 -25.44 6.02
C GLY A 578 14.61 -26.09 6.41
N SER A 579 15.46 -26.39 5.43
CA SER A 579 16.80 -26.94 5.67
C SER A 579 17.88 -25.88 5.91
N GLY A 580 17.56 -24.59 5.77
CA GLY A 580 18.52 -23.49 5.92
C GLY A 580 18.36 -22.68 7.20
N LYS A 581 18.98 -21.51 7.20
CA LYS A 581 19.03 -20.59 8.35
C LYS A 581 18.72 -19.16 7.92
N LEU A 582 17.99 -18.44 8.76
CA LEU A 582 17.72 -17.01 8.59
C LEU A 582 18.21 -16.24 9.82
N GLY A 583 19.16 -15.33 9.58
CA GLY A 583 19.66 -14.37 10.56
C GLY A 583 19.12 -12.97 10.35
N TYR A 584 18.85 -12.28 11.43
CA TYR A 584 18.58 -10.84 11.43
C TYR A 584 19.48 -10.16 12.46
N VAL A 585 20.17 -9.11 12.02
CA VAL A 585 21.00 -8.22 12.85
C VAL A 585 20.43 -6.81 12.74
N GLY A 586 19.78 -6.34 13.80
CA GLY A 586 19.05 -5.08 13.79
C GLY A 586 19.91 -3.81 13.83
N ASP A 587 21.23 -3.95 13.98
CA ASP A 587 22.15 -2.83 14.11
C ASP A 587 22.28 -2.01 12.82
N ILE A 588 21.83 -0.75 12.89
CA ILE A 588 21.83 0.17 11.76
C ILE A 588 23.09 1.03 11.68
N ASN A 589 24.01 0.87 12.64
CA ASN A 589 25.21 1.69 12.75
C ASN A 589 26.51 0.90 12.55
N GLY A 590 26.46 -0.37 12.18
CA GLY A 590 27.67 -1.17 11.95
C GLY A 590 28.64 -1.12 13.13
N GLU A 591 28.11 -1.25 14.34
CA GLU A 591 28.89 -1.23 15.56
C GLU A 591 29.91 -2.37 15.53
N VAL A 592 31.10 -2.14 16.08
CA VAL A 592 32.22 -3.10 16.02
C VAL A 592 31.83 -4.49 16.54
N GLY A 593 30.89 -4.56 17.50
CA GLY A 593 30.38 -5.82 18.04
C GLY A 593 29.55 -6.65 17.04
N SER A 594 28.98 -6.04 16.01
CA SER A 594 28.11 -6.67 15.02
C SER A 594 28.87 -7.46 13.96
N THR A 595 30.09 -7.04 13.60
CA THR A 595 30.95 -7.74 12.62
C THR A 595 31.20 -9.22 12.98
N PRO A 596 31.70 -9.56 14.18
CA PRO A 596 31.90 -10.97 14.55
C PRO A 596 30.58 -11.75 14.64
N VAL A 597 29.45 -11.08 14.91
CA VAL A 597 28.12 -11.72 14.91
C VAL A 597 27.73 -12.17 13.51
N VAL A 598 27.85 -11.30 12.51
CA VAL A 598 27.54 -11.65 11.11
C VAL A 598 28.47 -12.74 10.61
N LEU A 599 29.78 -12.62 10.86
CA LEU A 599 30.77 -13.66 10.53
C LEU A 599 30.44 -15.02 11.16
N ALA A 600 29.96 -15.03 12.41
CA ALA A 600 29.51 -16.24 13.08
C ALA A 600 28.29 -16.87 12.40
N MET A 601 27.29 -16.07 12.03
CA MET A 601 26.11 -16.56 11.29
C MET A 601 26.51 -17.12 9.92
N CYS A 602 27.51 -16.54 9.27
CA CYS A 602 28.11 -17.04 8.03
C CYS A 602 28.91 -18.33 8.21
N GLY A 603 29.18 -18.80 9.43
CA GLY A 603 30.10 -19.93 9.66
C GLY A 603 31.57 -19.62 9.31
N LEU A 604 31.94 -18.33 9.34
CA LEU A 604 33.27 -17.80 9.02
C LEU A 604 34.06 -17.39 10.27
N LEU A 605 33.46 -17.51 11.45
CA LEU A 605 34.09 -17.26 12.74
C LEU A 605 34.70 -18.57 13.25
N GLY A 606 36.02 -18.70 13.14
CA GLY A 606 36.78 -19.91 13.48
C GLY A 606 38.18 -19.59 13.94
#